data_AF-A0A5B7I6M3-F1
#
_entry.id   AF-A0A5B7I6M3-F1
#
_cell.length_a   1.000
_cell.length_b   1.000
_cell.length_c   1.000
_cell.angle_alpha   90.00
_cell.angle_beta   90.00
_cell.angle_gamma   90.00
#
_symmetry.space_group_name_H-M   'P 1'
#
loop_
_entity.id
_entity.type
_entity.pdbx_description
1 polymer ?
#
loop_
_entity_poly.entity_id
_entity_poly.type
_entity_poly.pdbx_seq_one_letter_code
_entity_poly.pdbx_strand_id
1 'polypeptide(L)'
;MCISNDVCVTVVVVVVVVVVVVDEEVSRKLDIRDNDSLAARLAVEVDGDLLLLMTDVDGIYTRPPGDEGARLIDCFVPDVREGAAGGVVFGDKSAVGTGGMDSKVRAATWALERGTSVVICNGFAPGAIKSVLEGRKVGTFFTTRGDADQQVEVLARQARVGGRLLQAMPPAQRESAINRLADLLEARTHDLLAANKLDLEEAARTGLSATLTARLELTPAKLSGLAAGLRQIAEASRGAVGRTLSRMLLAEGVELRQVTVPIGVLLVIFESRPDCLPQVASLAMATGNGLLLKGGSEAQRSNQALMALVREALATVGAPGAAQLVASREDVADLLQLEGEIDLVIPRGSNDLVRTVQEQARAIPVLGHAEGICHAFIDCDADPDKAVKLVLDAKCDYPSACNALETLLIHEDIFRGSGVFTSVCQALQRRGVRINAGPRLASLLTFGPPLATNFKYVLLSLCVCVCVCVCVCAR
;
A
#
# COMPACT_ATOMS: atom_id res chain seq x y z
N MET A 1 7.73 41.03 -17.81
CA MET A 1 8.11 40.22 -18.99
C MET A 1 7.42 38.87 -18.82
N CYS A 2 6.53 38.50 -19.73
CA CYS A 2 5.54 37.43 -19.58
C CYS A 2 6.16 36.02 -19.65
N ILE A 3 5.76 35.12 -18.75
CA ILE A 3 5.51 33.68 -19.02
C ILE A 3 4.33 33.25 -18.15
N SER A 4 3.29 32.70 -18.78
CA SER A 4 2.09 32.13 -18.14
C SER A 4 2.25 30.63 -17.85
N ASN A 5 1.54 30.18 -16.80
CA ASN A 5 1.03 28.85 -16.45
C ASN A 5 1.53 28.28 -15.09
N ASP A 6 0.64 28.41 -14.10
CA ASP A 6 0.36 27.50 -13.00
C ASP A 6 1.55 26.85 -12.27
N VAL A 7 2.34 27.69 -11.63
CA VAL A 7 2.99 27.34 -10.37
C VAL A 7 2.39 28.26 -9.32
N CYS A 8 1.53 27.74 -8.44
CA CYS A 8 1.18 28.43 -7.21
C CYS A 8 2.47 28.56 -6.38
N VAL A 9 3.17 29.68 -6.56
CA VAL A 9 4.20 30.12 -5.62
C VAL A 9 3.44 30.65 -4.42
N THR A 10 3.14 29.78 -3.45
CA THR A 10 2.62 30.20 -2.16
C THR A 10 3.72 31.01 -1.47
N VAL A 11 3.60 32.33 -1.52
CA VAL A 11 4.43 33.22 -0.71
C VAL A 11 3.95 33.06 0.74
N VAL A 12 4.66 32.24 1.52
CA VAL A 12 4.39 32.11 2.96
C VAL A 12 4.88 33.38 3.64
N VAL A 13 3.96 34.27 4.00
CA VAL A 13 4.26 35.46 4.79
C VAL A 13 4.30 35.04 6.26
N VAL A 14 5.50 34.78 6.79
CA VAL A 14 5.68 34.48 8.22
C VAL A 14 5.64 35.79 9.01
N VAL A 15 4.48 36.11 9.59
CA VAL A 15 4.34 37.23 10.52
C VAL A 15 4.70 36.76 11.92
N VAL A 16 5.92 37.03 12.37
CA VAL A 16 6.33 36.75 13.75
C VAL A 16 5.87 37.91 14.64
N VAL A 17 4.73 37.73 15.33
CA VAL A 17 4.31 38.71 16.35
C VAL A 17 4.77 38.24 17.72
N VAL A 18 5.78 38.93 18.26
CA VAL A 18 6.22 38.73 19.65
C VAL A 18 5.27 39.51 20.56
N VAL A 19 4.36 38.81 21.22
CA VAL A 19 3.42 39.41 22.17
C VAL A 19 4.10 39.47 23.55
N VAL A 20 4.46 40.67 23.98
CA VAL A 20 4.91 40.94 25.36
C VAL A 20 3.89 41.86 26.02
N VAL A 21 3.13 41.33 26.99
CA VAL A 21 2.26 42.16 27.83
C VAL A 21 3.11 42.76 28.94
N VAL A 22 3.38 44.07 28.86
CA VAL A 22 4.18 44.80 29.86
C VAL A 22 3.28 45.58 30.85
N ASP A 23 1.96 45.63 30.62
CA ASP A 23 1.05 46.51 31.35
C ASP A 23 -0.21 45.78 31.87
N GLU A 24 -0.37 45.73 33.21
CA GLU A 24 -1.51 45.12 33.90
C GLU A 24 -2.86 45.81 33.61
N GLU A 25 -2.87 47.11 33.28
CA GLU A 25 -4.12 47.86 33.02
C GLU A 25 -4.75 47.49 31.67
N VAL A 26 -3.92 47.19 30.67
CA VAL A 26 -4.37 46.76 29.33
C VAL A 26 -4.92 45.34 29.38
N SER A 27 -4.30 44.45 30.17
CA SER A 27 -4.76 43.08 30.40
C SER A 27 -6.16 43.02 31.03
N ARG A 28 -6.46 43.90 31.99
CA ARG A 28 -7.79 43.97 32.65
C ARG A 28 -8.91 44.46 31.73
N LYS A 29 -8.62 45.34 30.76
CA LYS A 29 -9.62 45.86 29.81
C LYS A 29 -10.00 44.87 28.71
N LEU A 30 -9.12 43.92 28.38
CA LEU A 30 -9.32 42.94 27.31
C LEU A 30 -9.78 41.55 27.82
N ASP A 31 -9.90 41.37 29.14
CA ASP A 31 -10.15 40.07 29.81
C ASP A 31 -9.17 38.97 29.34
N ILE A 32 -7.90 39.34 29.19
CA ILE A 32 -6.81 38.46 28.74
C ILE A 32 -5.93 38.16 29.94
N ARG A 33 -5.91 36.89 30.35
CA ARG A 33 -5.26 36.42 31.59
C ARG A 33 -3.88 35.76 31.37
N ASP A 34 -3.54 35.41 30.13
CA ASP A 34 -2.31 34.71 29.77
C ASP A 34 -1.87 35.01 28.33
N ASN A 35 -0.55 34.96 28.07
CA ASN A 35 0.05 35.26 26.77
C ASN A 35 -0.37 34.26 25.67
N ASP A 36 -0.61 33.00 26.03
CA ASP A 36 -0.98 31.94 25.10
C ASP A 36 -2.34 32.27 24.44
N SER A 37 -3.31 32.67 25.25
CA SER A 37 -4.64 33.10 24.78
C SER A 37 -4.60 34.38 23.92
N LEU A 38 -3.69 35.32 24.22
CA LEU A 38 -3.52 36.52 23.42
C LEU A 38 -2.88 36.21 22.06
N ALA A 39 -1.86 35.36 22.04
CA ALA A 39 -1.22 34.91 20.81
C ALA A 39 -2.20 34.16 19.90
N ALA A 40 -3.05 33.30 20.47
CA ALA A 40 -4.13 32.62 19.76
C ALA A 40 -5.13 33.59 19.12
N ARG A 41 -5.64 34.56 19.90
CA ARG A 41 -6.57 35.58 19.38
C ARG A 41 -5.96 36.43 18.28
N LEU A 42 -4.72 36.85 18.48
CA LEU A 42 -4.02 37.67 17.50
C LEU A 42 -3.77 36.89 16.21
N ALA A 43 -3.33 35.63 16.30
CA ALA A 43 -3.08 34.79 15.14
C ALA A 43 -4.33 34.58 14.28
N VAL A 44 -5.49 34.42 14.92
CA VAL A 44 -6.79 34.34 14.22
C VAL A 44 -7.16 35.69 13.60
N GLU A 45 -7.00 36.81 14.31
CA GLU A 45 -7.37 38.14 13.80
C GLU A 45 -6.51 38.58 12.60
N VAL A 46 -5.28 38.08 12.49
CA VAL A 46 -4.38 38.35 11.36
C VAL A 46 -4.46 37.30 10.24
N ASP A 47 -5.45 36.40 10.28
CA ASP A 47 -5.60 35.27 9.35
C ASP A 47 -4.31 34.43 9.20
N GLY A 48 -3.66 34.13 10.34
CA GLY A 48 -2.44 33.34 10.36
C GLY A 48 -2.68 31.87 10.04
N ASP A 49 -1.90 31.31 9.11
CA ASP A 49 -1.95 29.88 8.75
C ASP A 49 -1.45 28.97 9.87
N LEU A 50 -0.45 29.44 10.63
CA LEU A 50 0.26 28.66 11.66
C LEU A 50 0.65 29.55 12.85
N LEU A 51 0.29 29.12 14.05
CA LEU A 51 0.73 29.67 15.33
C LEU A 51 1.74 28.72 15.99
N LEU A 52 2.92 29.24 16.34
CA LEU A 52 3.93 28.51 17.13
C LEU A 52 3.89 28.99 18.58
N LEU A 53 3.40 28.16 19.49
CA LEU A 53 3.51 28.36 20.92
C LEU A 53 4.84 27.76 21.40
N MET A 54 5.87 28.60 21.49
CA MET A 54 7.18 28.21 21.98
C MET A 54 7.21 28.30 23.51
N THR A 55 7.35 27.15 24.16
CA THR A 55 7.24 27.01 25.62
C THR A 55 8.50 26.41 26.22
N ASP A 56 8.55 26.26 27.54
CA ASP A 56 9.61 25.53 28.26
C ASP A 56 9.40 24.00 28.27
N VAL A 57 8.30 23.50 27.70
CA VAL A 57 8.04 22.07 27.54
C VAL A 57 8.17 21.62 26.08
N ASP A 58 8.47 20.34 25.88
CA ASP A 58 8.58 19.75 24.55
C ASP A 58 7.24 19.67 23.81
N GLY A 59 6.13 19.53 24.54
CA GLY A 59 4.78 19.44 23.99
C GLY A 59 3.85 18.74 24.98
N ILE A 60 2.76 18.16 24.47
CA ILE A 60 1.81 17.38 25.26
C ILE A 60 2.35 15.95 25.39
N TYR A 61 2.31 15.39 26.59
CA TYR A 61 2.66 14.00 26.84
C TYR A 61 1.42 13.17 27.18
N THR A 62 1.47 11.86 26.90
CA THR A 62 0.41 10.90 27.27
C THR A 62 0.21 10.77 28.78
N ARG A 63 1.23 11.12 29.57
CA ARG A 63 1.31 11.10 31.04
C ARG A 63 2.31 12.16 31.51
N PRO A 64 2.37 12.51 32.81
CA PRO A 64 3.34 13.47 33.32
C PRO A 64 4.79 13.16 32.87
N PRO A 65 5.53 14.16 32.37
CA PRO A 65 6.90 13.96 31.92
C PRO A 65 7.78 13.54 33.10
N GLY A 66 8.32 12.31 33.05
CA GLY A 66 9.09 11.69 34.13
C GLY A 66 8.55 10.33 34.58
N ASP A 67 7.29 10.02 34.27
CA ASP A 67 6.70 8.70 34.56
C ASP A 67 7.14 7.63 33.55
N GLU A 68 7.23 6.38 34.01
CA GLU A 68 7.59 5.24 33.16
C GLU A 68 6.53 5.05 32.05
N GLY A 69 6.96 5.17 30.79
CA GLY A 69 6.08 5.09 29.63
C GLY A 69 5.42 6.40 29.18
N ALA A 70 5.82 7.56 29.74
CA ALA A 70 5.44 8.86 29.19
C ALA A 70 5.97 9.01 27.75
N ARG A 71 5.09 9.38 26.81
CA ARG A 71 5.43 9.61 25.40
C ARG A 71 4.92 10.97 24.97
N LEU A 72 5.72 11.68 24.18
CA LEU A 72 5.32 12.93 23.54
C LEU A 72 4.24 12.62 22.49
N ILE A 73 3.17 13.39 22.51
CA ILE A 73 2.11 13.39 21.51
C ILE A 73 2.56 14.34 20.40
N ASP A 74 2.87 13.81 19.22
CA ASP A 74 3.33 14.60 18.07
C ASP A 74 2.16 15.28 17.34
N CYS A 75 0.96 14.70 17.40
CA CYS A 75 -0.27 15.28 16.85
C CYS A 75 -1.43 15.16 17.85
N PHE A 76 -2.17 16.26 18.06
CA PHE A 76 -3.30 16.33 18.98
C PHE A 76 -4.56 16.82 18.26
N VAL A 77 -5.63 16.03 18.35
CA VAL A 77 -6.94 16.32 17.75
C VAL A 77 -7.94 16.53 18.89
N PRO A 78 -8.45 17.75 19.11
CA PRO A 78 -9.46 17.98 20.13
C PRO A 78 -10.80 17.33 19.73
N ASP A 79 -11.40 16.57 20.66
CA ASP A 79 -12.64 15.83 20.43
C ASP A 79 -13.85 16.78 20.47
N VAL A 80 -14.59 16.93 19.37
CA VAL A 80 -15.60 17.99 19.18
C VAL A 80 -16.95 17.69 19.87
N ARG A 81 -17.10 16.51 20.51
CA ARG A 81 -18.42 16.05 20.99
C ARG A 81 -18.73 16.27 22.46
N GLU A 82 -17.74 16.51 23.30
CA GLU A 82 -17.95 16.91 24.69
C GLU A 82 -16.85 17.91 25.03
N GLY A 83 -17.18 19.04 25.66
CA GLY A 83 -16.26 20.14 25.98
C GLY A 83 -15.17 19.81 27.02
N ALA A 84 -14.56 18.63 26.92
CA ALA A 84 -13.44 18.15 27.71
C ALA A 84 -12.32 17.74 26.74
N ALA A 85 -11.11 18.26 26.96
CA ALA A 85 -9.91 17.82 26.26
C ALA A 85 -9.85 16.29 26.30
N GLY A 86 -9.87 15.64 25.13
CA GLY A 86 -9.95 14.20 25.00
C GLY A 86 -8.88 13.51 25.84
N GLY A 87 -9.31 12.80 26.89
CA GLY A 87 -8.55 11.78 27.61
C GLY A 87 -7.22 12.16 28.29
N VAL A 88 -6.70 13.39 28.15
CA VAL A 88 -5.42 13.80 28.75
C VAL A 88 -5.68 14.48 30.09
N VAL A 89 -5.21 13.86 31.18
CA VAL A 89 -5.26 14.43 32.53
C VAL A 89 -4.02 15.32 32.73
N PHE A 90 -4.22 16.64 32.71
CA PHE A 90 -3.15 17.61 32.96
C PHE A 90 -2.92 17.76 34.46
N GLY A 91 -1.65 17.66 34.90
CA GLY A 91 -1.26 17.83 36.30
C GLY A 91 -1.34 19.28 36.81
N ASP A 92 -1.31 19.44 38.13
CA ASP A 92 -1.42 20.74 38.80
C ASP A 92 -0.24 21.69 38.51
N LYS A 93 -0.53 23.00 38.65
CA LYS A 93 0.33 24.15 38.30
C LYS A 93 1.74 24.05 38.89
N SER A 94 2.76 24.43 38.11
CA SER A 94 4.12 24.61 38.62
C SER A 94 4.23 25.87 39.49
N ALA A 95 5.17 25.87 40.45
CA ALA A 95 5.30 26.88 41.51
C ALA A 95 5.66 28.31 41.03
N VAL A 96 5.97 28.51 39.76
CA VAL A 96 6.44 29.80 39.19
C VAL A 96 5.70 30.24 37.93
N GLY A 97 4.74 29.46 37.43
CA GLY A 97 3.99 29.77 36.21
C GLY A 97 2.54 30.19 36.49
N THR A 98 2.08 31.28 35.88
CA THR A 98 0.68 31.74 35.99
C THR A 98 -0.31 30.95 35.13
N GLY A 99 0.17 30.15 34.16
CA GLY A 99 -0.65 29.31 33.27
C GLY A 99 -0.08 27.90 33.10
N GLY A 100 -0.91 26.88 33.29
CA GLY A 100 -0.54 25.46 33.17
C GLY A 100 -0.64 24.91 31.73
N MET A 101 -0.33 23.62 31.53
CA MET A 101 -0.50 22.99 30.21
C MET A 101 -1.94 23.09 29.69
N ASP A 102 -2.93 23.04 30.58
CA ASP A 102 -4.34 23.24 30.25
C ASP A 102 -4.62 24.57 29.53
N SER A 103 -3.98 25.67 29.93
CA SER A 103 -4.20 26.97 29.26
C SER A 103 -3.63 26.99 27.84
N LYS A 104 -2.49 26.32 27.63
CA LYS A 104 -1.84 26.20 26.31
C LYS A 104 -2.68 25.35 25.37
N VAL A 105 -3.17 24.21 25.85
CA VAL A 105 -4.06 23.34 25.07
C VAL A 105 -5.35 24.08 24.72
N ARG A 106 -5.97 24.79 25.68
CA ARG A 106 -7.18 25.58 25.42
C ARG A 106 -6.96 26.70 24.40
N ALA A 107 -5.85 27.44 24.50
CA ALA A 107 -5.51 28.48 23.53
C ALA A 107 -5.29 27.89 22.11
N ALA A 108 -4.58 26.76 22.04
CA ALA A 108 -4.32 26.06 20.79
C ALA A 108 -5.60 25.51 20.15
N THR A 109 -6.48 24.88 20.94
CA THR A 109 -7.79 24.42 20.46
C THR A 109 -8.67 25.57 19.97
N TRP A 110 -8.69 26.70 20.69
CA TRP A 110 -9.49 27.87 20.31
C TRP A 110 -9.06 28.47 18.96
N ALA A 111 -7.76 28.54 18.69
CA ALA A 111 -7.23 29.01 17.41
C ALA A 111 -7.51 28.01 16.29
N LEU A 112 -7.36 26.71 16.57
CA LEU A 112 -7.63 25.63 15.63
C LEU A 112 -9.10 25.60 15.17
N GLU A 113 -10.06 25.78 16.07
CA GLU A 113 -11.50 25.89 15.75
C GLU A 113 -11.81 27.03 14.76
N ARG A 114 -10.92 28.01 14.65
CA ARG A 114 -11.08 29.21 13.82
C ARG A 114 -10.18 29.21 12.60
N GLY A 115 -9.57 28.07 12.27
CA GLY A 115 -8.83 27.86 11.03
C GLY A 115 -7.32 28.07 11.12
N THR A 116 -6.78 28.42 12.29
CA THR A 116 -5.34 28.59 12.49
C THR A 116 -4.72 27.32 13.06
N SER A 117 -3.78 26.71 12.34
CA SER A 117 -3.07 25.52 12.85
C SER A 117 -2.12 25.92 13.99
N VAL A 118 -1.88 25.05 14.97
CA VAL A 118 -1.05 25.40 16.14
C VAL A 118 -0.01 24.33 16.41
N VAL A 119 1.22 24.73 16.76
CA VAL A 119 2.25 23.83 17.28
C VAL A 119 2.68 24.30 18.66
N ILE A 120 2.66 23.42 19.65
CA ILE A 120 3.30 23.63 20.95
C ILE A 120 4.65 22.92 20.93
N CYS A 121 5.75 23.65 21.09
CA CYS A 121 7.09 23.07 21.07
C CYS A 121 8.05 23.76 22.06
N ASN A 122 9.18 23.12 22.33
CA ASN A 122 10.21 23.68 23.22
C ASN A 122 10.95 24.83 22.54
N GLY A 123 10.85 26.03 23.11
CA GLY A 123 11.50 27.23 22.62
C GLY A 123 13.02 27.24 22.78
N PHE A 124 13.56 26.39 23.66
CA PHE A 124 15.00 26.22 23.86
C PHE A 124 15.63 25.19 22.91
N ALA A 125 14.81 24.45 22.15
CA ALA A 125 15.33 23.47 21.21
C ALA A 125 15.99 24.16 19.99
N PRO A 126 17.24 23.78 19.63
CA PRO A 126 17.96 24.43 18.56
C PRO A 126 17.26 24.22 17.21
N GLY A 127 16.92 25.32 16.53
CA GLY A 127 16.28 25.26 15.21
C GLY A 127 14.83 24.75 15.24
N ALA A 128 14.11 24.87 16.37
CA ALA A 128 12.72 24.45 16.50
C ALA A 128 11.81 25.02 15.39
N ILE A 129 11.85 26.34 15.17
CA ILE A 129 11.05 27.02 14.14
C ILE A 129 11.33 26.45 12.75
N LYS A 130 12.61 26.33 12.38
CA LYS A 130 13.02 25.77 11.07
C LYS A 130 12.53 24.34 10.91
N SER A 131 12.66 23.53 11.96
CA SER A 131 12.25 22.12 11.94
C SER A 131 10.75 21.96 11.78
N VAL A 132 9.95 22.79 12.46
CA VAL A 132 8.49 22.80 12.32
C VAL A 132 8.07 23.24 10.92
N LEU A 133 8.68 24.29 10.36
CA LEU A 133 8.38 24.77 9.00
C LEU A 133 8.80 23.77 7.91
N GLU A 134 9.79 22.92 8.17
CA GLU A 134 10.20 21.81 7.30
C GLU A 134 9.30 20.56 7.45
N GLY A 135 8.27 20.61 8.29
CA GLY A 135 7.35 19.49 8.53
C GLY A 135 7.92 18.39 9.42
N ARG A 136 9.00 18.65 10.17
CA ARG A 136 9.55 17.68 11.14
C ARG A 136 8.69 17.66 12.41
N LYS A 137 8.52 16.47 12.99
CA LYS A 137 7.72 16.21 14.21
C LYS A 137 8.40 16.79 15.46
N VAL A 138 8.32 18.12 15.63
CA VAL A 138 8.87 18.84 16.78
C VAL A 138 7.73 19.42 17.62
N GLY A 139 7.56 18.84 18.82
CA GLY A 139 6.46 19.16 19.71
C GLY A 139 5.13 18.58 19.28
N THR A 140 4.03 19.22 19.65
CA THR A 140 2.67 18.74 19.39
C THR A 140 1.96 19.64 18.39
N PHE A 141 1.57 19.07 17.26
CA PHE A 141 0.79 19.73 16.21
C PHE A 141 -0.72 19.54 16.43
N PHE A 142 -1.46 20.64 16.49
CA PHE A 142 -2.91 20.66 16.65
C PHE A 142 -3.57 20.74 15.28
N THR A 143 -4.45 19.79 14.98
CA THR A 143 -5.15 19.69 13.69
C THR A 143 -6.61 19.27 13.86
N THR A 144 -7.49 19.75 12.97
CA THR A 144 -8.89 19.32 12.87
C THR A 144 -9.06 18.06 12.02
N ARG A 145 -8.02 17.68 11.27
CA ARG A 145 -7.99 16.42 10.50
C ARG A 145 -7.36 15.35 11.37
N GLY A 146 -8.18 14.42 11.84
CA GLY A 146 -7.70 13.24 12.56
C GLY A 146 -6.65 12.49 11.74
N ASP A 147 -5.46 12.35 12.33
CA ASP A 147 -4.37 11.43 12.01
C ASP A 147 -4.58 10.47 10.84
N ALA A 148 -4.06 10.79 9.66
CA ALA A 148 -3.72 9.75 8.69
C ALA A 148 -2.48 8.96 9.20
N ASP A 149 -1.44 9.68 9.65
CA ASP A 149 -0.16 9.09 10.08
C ASP A 149 -0.26 8.22 11.34
N GLN A 150 -0.87 8.69 12.44
CA GLN A 150 -0.98 7.86 13.66
C GLN A 150 -1.92 6.67 13.49
N GLN A 151 -2.93 6.77 12.62
CA GLN A 151 -3.82 5.63 12.33
C GLN A 151 -3.05 4.51 11.62
N VAL A 152 -2.22 4.85 10.64
CA VAL A 152 -1.47 3.86 9.85
C VAL A 152 -0.42 3.15 10.71
N GLU A 153 0.33 3.88 11.55
CA GLU A 153 1.31 3.27 12.45
C GLU A 153 0.65 2.34 13.48
N VAL A 154 -0.52 2.72 14.01
CA VAL A 154 -1.31 1.86 14.91
C VAL A 154 -1.76 0.60 14.19
N LEU A 155 -2.24 0.69 12.95
CA LEU A 155 -2.63 -0.47 12.15
C LEU A 155 -1.42 -1.38 11.87
N ALA A 156 -0.26 -0.82 11.53
CA ALA A 156 0.98 -1.57 11.32
C ALA A 156 1.41 -2.31 12.59
N ARG A 157 1.38 -1.64 13.74
CA ARG A 157 1.71 -2.25 15.03
C ARG A 157 0.71 -3.35 15.42
N GLN A 158 -0.58 -3.15 15.16
CA GLN A 158 -1.59 -4.20 15.38
C GLN A 158 -1.34 -5.42 14.49
N ALA A 159 -1.05 -5.21 13.20
CA ALA A 159 -0.70 -6.27 12.27
C ALA A 159 0.56 -7.03 12.73
N ARG A 160 1.57 -6.31 13.25
CA ARG A 160 2.78 -6.90 13.83
C ARG A 160 2.51 -7.77 15.05
N VAL A 161 1.71 -7.26 16.00
CA VAL A 161 1.31 -8.04 17.18
C VAL A 161 0.51 -9.27 16.78
N GLY A 162 -0.46 -9.12 15.88
CA GLY A 162 -1.25 -10.23 15.36
C GLY A 162 -0.43 -11.26 14.58
N GLY A 163 0.54 -10.82 13.78
CA GLY A 163 1.48 -11.70 13.08
C GLY A 163 2.32 -12.54 14.03
N ARG A 164 2.82 -11.94 15.13
CA ARG A 164 3.54 -12.67 16.18
C ARG A 164 2.67 -13.71 16.87
N LEU A 165 1.37 -13.42 17.08
CA LEU A 165 0.42 -14.42 17.59
C LEU A 165 0.30 -15.59 16.60
N LEU A 166 0.11 -15.32 15.31
CA LEU A 166 0.04 -16.36 14.28
C LEU A 166 1.33 -17.20 14.22
N GLN A 167 2.50 -16.57 14.32
CA GLN A 167 3.79 -17.26 14.35
C GLN A 167 3.89 -18.25 15.53
N ALA A 168 3.39 -17.86 16.70
CA ALA A 168 3.42 -18.70 17.90
C ALA A 168 2.40 -19.85 17.89
N MET A 169 1.40 -19.80 17.00
CA MET A 169 0.34 -20.82 16.94
C MET A 169 0.84 -22.16 16.36
N PRO A 170 0.22 -23.28 16.78
CA PRO A 170 0.36 -24.55 16.09
C PRO A 170 -0.12 -24.45 14.62
N PRO A 171 0.50 -25.17 13.68
CA PRO A 171 0.08 -25.12 12.27
C PRO A 171 -1.40 -25.47 12.04
N ALA A 172 -1.94 -26.41 12.82
CA ALA A 172 -3.34 -26.82 12.74
C ALA A 172 -4.34 -25.67 13.05
N GLN A 173 -3.97 -24.72 13.93
CA GLN A 173 -4.83 -23.57 14.21
C GLN A 173 -4.86 -22.61 13.02
N ARG A 174 -3.70 -22.33 12.41
CA ARG A 174 -3.62 -21.49 11.20
C ARG A 174 -4.40 -22.11 10.04
N GLU A 175 -4.25 -23.42 9.83
CA GLU A 175 -5.02 -24.19 8.86
C GLU A 175 -6.54 -24.07 9.11
N SER A 176 -6.98 -24.24 10.36
CA SER A 176 -8.39 -24.10 10.73
C SER A 176 -8.94 -22.71 10.43
N ALA A 177 -8.18 -21.65 10.67
CA ALA A 177 -8.61 -20.29 10.37
C ALA A 177 -8.74 -20.05 8.85
N ILE A 178 -7.83 -20.62 8.04
CA ILE A 178 -7.91 -20.51 6.57
C ILE A 178 -9.11 -21.30 6.03
N ASN A 179 -9.35 -22.51 6.54
CA ASN A 179 -10.54 -23.29 6.17
C ASN A 179 -11.84 -22.57 6.55
N ARG A 180 -11.88 -21.93 7.73
CA ARG A 180 -13.02 -21.09 8.12
C ARG A 180 -13.24 -19.94 7.15
N LEU A 181 -12.18 -19.27 6.69
CA LEU A 181 -12.30 -18.22 5.68
C LEU A 181 -12.89 -18.76 4.37
N ALA A 182 -12.46 -19.94 3.92
CA ALA A 182 -13.02 -20.60 2.74
C ALA A 182 -14.53 -20.87 2.88
N ASP A 183 -14.95 -21.39 4.03
CA ASP A 183 -16.37 -21.67 4.31
C ASP A 183 -17.20 -20.37 4.37
N LEU A 184 -16.63 -19.30 4.93
CA LEU A 184 -17.28 -17.98 4.98
C LEU A 184 -17.47 -17.36 3.59
N LEU A 185 -16.49 -17.50 2.69
CA LEU A 185 -16.61 -17.05 1.31
C LEU A 185 -17.80 -17.69 0.61
N GLU A 186 -17.99 -19.00 0.79
CA GLU A 186 -19.11 -19.74 0.21
C GLU A 186 -20.44 -19.33 0.87
N ALA A 187 -20.49 -19.30 2.20
CA ALA A 187 -21.71 -18.98 2.96
C ALA A 187 -22.20 -17.54 2.75
N ARG A 188 -21.30 -16.59 2.50
CA ARG A 188 -21.60 -15.16 2.32
C ARG A 188 -21.52 -14.70 0.86
N THR A 189 -21.54 -15.66 -0.08
CA THR A 189 -21.49 -15.38 -1.52
C THR A 189 -22.48 -14.28 -1.94
N HIS A 190 -23.73 -14.36 -1.48
CA HIS A 190 -24.77 -13.40 -1.85
C HIS A 190 -24.42 -11.96 -1.40
N ASP A 191 -23.94 -11.80 -0.17
CA ASP A 191 -23.60 -10.49 0.41
C ASP A 191 -22.37 -9.88 -0.29
N LEU A 192 -21.38 -10.71 -0.62
CA LEU A 192 -20.19 -10.31 -1.37
C LEU A 192 -20.53 -9.82 -2.78
N LEU A 193 -21.41 -10.53 -3.49
CA LEU A 193 -21.85 -10.14 -4.83
C LEU A 193 -22.70 -8.87 -4.79
N ALA A 194 -23.52 -8.68 -3.75
CA ALA A 194 -24.27 -7.45 -3.55
C ALA A 194 -23.34 -6.24 -3.33
N ALA A 195 -22.29 -6.39 -2.52
CA ALA A 195 -21.28 -5.34 -2.33
C ALA A 195 -20.52 -5.04 -3.62
N ASN A 196 -20.11 -6.08 -4.37
CA ASN A 196 -19.38 -5.93 -5.63
C ASN A 196 -20.21 -5.27 -6.73
N LYS A 197 -21.52 -5.56 -6.78
CA LYS A 197 -22.43 -4.89 -7.71
C LYS A 197 -22.43 -3.38 -7.53
N LEU A 198 -22.43 -2.90 -6.29
CA LEU A 198 -22.40 -1.47 -6.00
C LEU A 198 -21.07 -0.81 -6.41
N ASP A 199 -19.95 -1.53 -6.27
CA ASP A 199 -18.65 -1.06 -6.76
C ASP A 199 -18.62 -1.01 -8.30
N LEU A 200 -19.19 -2.01 -8.99
CA LEU A 200 -19.29 -2.05 -10.45
C LEU A 200 -20.18 -0.92 -11.01
N GLU A 201 -21.29 -0.61 -10.33
CA GLU A 201 -22.17 0.52 -10.68
C GLU A 201 -21.43 1.87 -10.56
N GLU A 202 -20.66 2.06 -9.48
CA GLU A 202 -19.84 3.26 -9.29
C GLU A 202 -18.68 3.34 -10.30
N ALA A 203 -18.04 2.22 -10.60
CA ALA A 203 -16.98 2.12 -11.61
C ALA A 203 -17.49 2.47 -13.02
N ALA A 204 -18.72 2.05 -13.35
CA ALA A 204 -19.37 2.42 -14.61
C ALA A 204 -19.65 3.93 -14.68
N ARG A 205 -20.05 4.56 -13.56
CA ARG A 205 -20.30 6.01 -13.49
C ARG A 205 -19.02 6.84 -13.60
N THR A 206 -17.94 6.36 -13.02
CA THR A 206 -16.63 7.05 -13.01
C THR A 206 -15.80 6.81 -14.28
N GLY A 207 -16.27 5.94 -15.19
CA GLY A 207 -15.63 5.70 -16.48
C GLY A 207 -14.42 4.76 -16.41
N LEU A 208 -14.41 3.80 -15.48
CA LEU A 208 -13.34 2.82 -15.38
C LEU A 208 -13.21 1.98 -16.67
N SER A 209 -11.97 1.74 -17.12
CA SER A 209 -11.73 0.98 -18.35
C SER A 209 -12.29 -0.45 -18.29
N ALA A 210 -12.74 -0.99 -19.43
CA ALA A 210 -13.32 -2.33 -19.50
C ALA A 210 -12.39 -3.43 -18.93
N THR A 211 -11.07 -3.29 -19.13
CA THR A 211 -10.06 -4.22 -18.60
C THR A 211 -10.00 -4.22 -17.07
N LEU A 212 -10.10 -3.04 -16.45
CA LEU A 212 -10.11 -2.92 -14.99
C LEU A 212 -11.45 -3.37 -14.40
N THR A 213 -12.57 -3.08 -15.08
CA THR A 213 -13.91 -3.56 -14.69
C THR A 213 -13.99 -5.10 -14.68
N ALA A 214 -13.42 -5.77 -15.69
CA ALA A 214 -13.37 -7.24 -15.73
C ALA A 214 -12.53 -7.86 -14.59
N ARG A 215 -11.53 -7.12 -14.08
CA ARG A 215 -10.74 -7.51 -12.92
C ARG A 215 -11.51 -7.26 -11.61
N LEU A 216 -12.28 -6.18 -11.54
CA LEU A 216 -13.10 -5.80 -10.39
C LEU A 216 -14.27 -6.75 -10.14
N GLU A 217 -14.84 -7.32 -11.21
CA GLU A 217 -16.01 -8.19 -11.14
C GLU A 217 -15.73 -9.48 -10.34
N LEU A 218 -16.57 -9.74 -9.34
CA LEU A 218 -16.65 -11.01 -8.62
C LEU A 218 -17.83 -11.83 -9.15
N THR A 219 -17.60 -13.12 -9.38
CA THR A 219 -18.64 -14.06 -9.81
C THR A 219 -18.71 -15.24 -8.82
N PRO A 220 -19.85 -15.97 -8.76
CA PRO A 220 -19.94 -17.17 -7.93
C PRO A 220 -18.84 -18.19 -8.23
N ALA A 221 -18.48 -18.35 -9.51
CA ALA A 221 -17.40 -19.24 -9.93
C ALA A 221 -16.03 -18.77 -9.40
N LYS A 222 -15.73 -17.46 -9.45
CA LYS A 222 -14.51 -16.91 -8.86
C LYS A 222 -14.47 -17.16 -7.35
N LEU A 223 -15.55 -16.89 -6.62
CA LEU A 223 -15.61 -17.09 -5.17
C LEU A 223 -15.45 -18.56 -4.77
N SER A 224 -16.07 -19.49 -5.51
CA SER A 224 -15.89 -20.93 -5.30
C SER A 224 -14.45 -21.38 -5.61
N GLY A 225 -13.86 -20.87 -6.70
CA GLY A 225 -12.45 -21.12 -7.03
C GLY A 225 -11.49 -20.59 -5.96
N LEU A 226 -11.76 -19.41 -5.39
CA LEU A 226 -11.01 -18.84 -4.27
C LEU A 226 -11.11 -19.73 -3.03
N ALA A 227 -12.31 -20.16 -2.66
CA ALA A 227 -12.52 -21.06 -1.52
C ALA A 227 -11.75 -22.38 -1.69
N ALA A 228 -11.76 -22.96 -2.88
CA ALA A 228 -10.97 -24.15 -3.20
C ALA A 228 -9.46 -23.90 -3.08
N GLY A 229 -8.96 -22.78 -3.61
CA GLY A 229 -7.55 -22.38 -3.48
C GLY A 229 -7.13 -22.16 -2.03
N LEU A 230 -7.98 -21.55 -1.20
CA LEU A 230 -7.74 -21.36 0.23
C LEU A 230 -7.59 -22.70 0.95
N ARG A 231 -8.42 -23.70 0.63
CA ARG A 231 -8.31 -25.05 1.21
C ARG A 231 -6.99 -25.73 0.82
N GLN A 232 -6.53 -25.56 -0.42
CA GLN A 232 -5.21 -26.05 -0.86
C GLN A 232 -4.06 -25.38 -0.09
N ILE A 233 -4.16 -24.06 0.15
CA ILE A 233 -3.18 -23.33 0.97
C ILE A 233 -3.20 -23.86 2.41
N ALA A 234 -4.38 -24.08 2.98
CA ALA A 234 -4.53 -24.61 4.33
C ALA A 234 -3.83 -25.97 4.48
N GLU A 235 -4.06 -26.90 3.54
CA GLU A 235 -3.44 -28.22 3.50
C GLU A 235 -1.90 -28.13 3.39
N ALA A 236 -1.38 -27.27 2.51
CA ALA A 236 0.04 -27.09 2.30
C ALA A 236 0.76 -26.33 3.44
N SER A 237 0.03 -25.62 4.31
CA SER A 237 0.59 -24.69 5.30
C SER A 237 1.34 -25.34 6.47
N ARG A 238 1.11 -26.63 6.74
CA ARG A 238 1.57 -27.30 7.98
C ARG A 238 3.08 -27.20 8.23
N GLY A 239 3.88 -27.21 7.16
CA GLY A 239 5.34 -27.14 7.20
C GLY A 239 5.92 -25.78 6.78
N ALA A 240 5.12 -24.72 6.67
CA ALA A 240 5.61 -23.43 6.18
C ALA A 240 6.52 -22.73 7.21
N VAL A 241 6.16 -22.76 8.49
CA VAL A 241 6.86 -22.08 9.57
C VAL A 241 7.57 -23.10 10.47
N GLY A 242 8.83 -22.84 10.81
CA GLY A 242 9.64 -23.71 11.68
C GLY A 242 10.27 -24.92 10.96
N ARG A 243 10.26 -24.95 9.63
CA ARG A 243 10.85 -26.04 8.85
C ARG A 243 12.36 -25.97 8.91
N THR A 244 13.02 -27.06 9.31
CA THR A 244 14.48 -27.16 9.26
C THR A 244 14.93 -27.35 7.82
N LEU A 245 15.78 -26.45 7.33
CA LEU A 245 16.36 -26.48 5.98
C LEU A 245 17.71 -27.18 5.98
N SER A 246 18.54 -26.90 6.98
CA SER A 246 19.84 -27.51 7.16
C SER A 246 20.14 -27.70 8.64
N ARG A 247 20.90 -28.75 8.95
CA ARG A 247 21.27 -29.16 10.29
C ARG A 247 22.71 -29.66 10.27
N MET A 248 23.58 -29.07 11.07
CA MET A 248 25.00 -29.40 11.09
C MET A 248 25.51 -29.44 12.54
N LEU A 249 26.22 -30.51 12.89
CA LEU A 249 26.96 -30.57 14.15
C LEU A 249 28.31 -29.87 13.93
N LEU A 250 28.54 -28.74 14.61
CA LEU A 250 29.77 -27.96 14.46
C LEU A 250 30.89 -28.48 15.35
N ALA A 251 30.52 -28.92 16.56
CA ALA A 251 31.40 -29.51 17.56
C ALA A 251 30.56 -30.40 18.49
N GLU A 252 31.22 -31.13 19.39
CA GLU A 252 30.52 -31.90 20.43
C GLU A 252 29.61 -30.97 21.26
N GLY A 253 28.30 -31.29 21.28
CA GLY A 253 27.29 -30.48 21.97
C GLY A 253 26.84 -29.19 21.27
N VAL A 254 27.45 -28.81 20.13
CA VAL A 254 27.11 -27.57 19.39
C VAL A 254 26.49 -27.91 18.05
N GLU A 255 25.19 -27.65 17.93
CA GLU A 255 24.41 -27.97 16.74
C GLU A 255 23.83 -26.69 16.12
N LEU A 256 24.12 -26.48 14.83
CA LEU A 256 23.58 -25.40 14.03
C LEU A 256 22.36 -25.88 13.25
N ARG A 257 21.25 -25.14 13.37
CA ARG A 257 20.03 -25.35 12.57
C ARG A 257 19.68 -24.09 11.81
N GLN A 258 19.40 -24.24 10.53
CA GLN A 258 18.73 -23.22 9.72
C GLN A 258 17.25 -23.59 9.63
N VAL A 259 16.36 -22.70 10.08
CA VAL A 259 14.92 -22.92 10.12
C VAL A 259 14.16 -21.81 9.40
N THR A 260 12.97 -22.11 8.88
CA THR A 260 12.08 -21.08 8.33
C THR A 260 11.39 -20.30 9.43
N VAL A 261 11.32 -18.99 9.28
CA VAL A 261 10.56 -18.07 10.12
C VAL A 261 9.73 -17.14 9.22
N PRO A 262 8.61 -16.58 9.71
CA PRO A 262 7.89 -15.56 8.96
C PRO A 262 8.79 -14.35 8.68
N ILE A 263 8.46 -13.61 7.63
CA ILE A 263 9.20 -12.38 7.26
C ILE A 263 8.90 -11.29 8.29
N GLY A 264 7.65 -11.16 8.72
CA GLY A 264 7.20 -10.15 9.67
C GLY A 264 5.84 -9.59 9.26
N VAL A 265 5.80 -8.32 8.89
CA VAL A 265 4.61 -7.62 8.39
C VAL A 265 4.72 -7.36 6.90
N LEU A 266 3.71 -7.82 6.16
CA LEU A 266 3.60 -7.65 4.72
C LEU A 266 2.65 -6.48 4.44
N LEU A 267 3.04 -5.57 3.54
CA LEU A 267 2.14 -4.58 2.95
C LEU A 267 1.80 -5.00 1.52
N VAL A 268 0.54 -5.31 1.27
CA VAL A 268 0.06 -5.66 -0.07
C VAL A 268 -0.78 -4.51 -0.62
N ILE A 269 -0.31 -3.92 -1.72
CA ILE A 269 -0.99 -2.84 -2.43
C ILE A 269 -1.55 -3.41 -3.73
N PHE A 270 -2.85 -3.34 -3.95
CA PHE A 270 -3.49 -3.95 -5.12
C PHE A 270 -4.59 -3.10 -5.74
N GLU A 271 -4.72 -3.19 -7.07
CA GLU A 271 -5.67 -2.42 -7.87
C GLU A 271 -6.67 -3.34 -8.58
N SER A 272 -7.94 -2.96 -8.51
CA SER A 272 -9.08 -3.50 -9.24
C SER A 272 -9.21 -5.02 -9.14
N ARG A 273 -8.75 -5.61 -8.04
CA ARG A 273 -8.68 -7.08 -7.82
C ARG A 273 -9.12 -7.43 -6.41
N PRO A 274 -10.43 -7.35 -6.10
CA PRO A 274 -10.93 -7.71 -4.78
C PRO A 274 -10.66 -9.20 -4.43
N ASP A 275 -10.58 -10.06 -5.44
CA ASP A 275 -10.23 -11.48 -5.31
C ASP A 275 -8.82 -11.72 -4.74
N CYS A 276 -7.91 -10.75 -4.87
CA CYS A 276 -6.56 -10.83 -4.33
C CYS A 276 -6.56 -10.85 -2.79
N LEU A 277 -7.48 -10.11 -2.15
CA LEU A 277 -7.53 -9.91 -0.70
C LEU A 277 -7.59 -11.24 0.08
N PRO A 278 -8.55 -12.16 -0.14
CA PRO A 278 -8.58 -13.43 0.58
C PRO A 278 -7.38 -14.34 0.26
N GLN A 279 -6.80 -14.24 -0.94
CA GLN A 279 -5.61 -15.04 -1.31
C GLN A 279 -4.39 -14.60 -0.50
N VAL A 280 -4.10 -13.30 -0.45
CA VAL A 280 -2.93 -12.81 0.29
C VAL A 280 -3.14 -12.93 1.80
N ALA A 281 -4.38 -12.76 2.29
CA ALA A 281 -4.73 -13.00 3.67
C ALA A 281 -4.47 -14.46 4.07
N SER A 282 -4.93 -15.43 3.28
CA SER A 282 -4.71 -16.84 3.58
C SER A 282 -3.24 -17.26 3.50
N LEU A 283 -2.46 -16.72 2.55
CA LEU A 283 -1.01 -16.95 2.50
C LEU A 283 -0.28 -16.34 3.70
N ALA A 284 -0.63 -15.11 4.10
CA ALA A 284 -0.06 -14.47 5.29
C ALA A 284 -0.41 -15.26 6.56
N MET A 285 -1.65 -15.71 6.68
CA MET A 285 -2.09 -16.62 7.73
C MET A 285 -1.28 -17.91 7.73
N ALA A 286 -1.15 -18.60 6.58
CA ALA A 286 -0.41 -19.86 6.47
C ALA A 286 1.06 -19.73 6.91
N THR A 287 1.68 -18.60 6.55
CA THR A 287 3.09 -18.31 6.78
C THR A 287 3.36 -17.55 8.08
N GLY A 288 2.34 -17.25 8.89
CA GLY A 288 2.49 -16.60 10.19
C GLY A 288 2.93 -15.13 10.11
N ASN A 289 2.60 -14.43 9.02
CA ASN A 289 2.92 -13.01 8.84
C ASN A 289 1.75 -12.11 9.27
N GLY A 290 2.09 -10.91 9.74
CA GLY A 290 1.13 -9.80 9.82
C GLY A 290 0.87 -9.22 8.43
N LEU A 291 -0.31 -8.65 8.22
CA LEU A 291 -0.74 -8.18 6.90
C LEU A 291 -1.41 -6.81 6.96
N LEU A 292 -0.90 -5.89 6.17
CA LEU A 292 -1.54 -4.63 5.81
C LEU A 292 -1.99 -4.71 4.36
N LEU A 293 -3.22 -4.31 4.11
CA LEU A 293 -3.84 -4.35 2.80
C LEU A 293 -4.23 -2.94 2.38
N LYS A 294 -3.81 -2.55 1.18
CA LYS A 294 -4.31 -1.36 0.52
C LYS A 294 -4.91 -1.74 -0.81
N GLY A 295 -6.23 -1.71 -0.87
CA GLY A 295 -6.97 -1.87 -2.13
C GLY A 295 -7.20 -0.55 -2.85
N GLY A 296 -7.47 -0.63 -4.15
CA GLY A 296 -7.95 0.48 -4.96
C GLY A 296 -9.31 1.01 -4.48
N SER A 297 -9.56 2.31 -4.69
CA SER A 297 -10.79 3.00 -4.28
C SER A 297 -12.03 2.47 -5.01
N GLU A 298 -11.85 1.92 -6.21
CA GLU A 298 -12.89 1.32 -7.04
C GLU A 298 -13.47 0.03 -6.47
N ALA A 299 -12.79 -0.63 -5.53
CA ALA A 299 -13.21 -1.90 -4.93
C ALA A 299 -13.52 -1.76 -3.42
N GLN A 300 -13.83 -0.55 -2.95
CA GLN A 300 -13.90 -0.24 -1.53
C GLN A 300 -14.91 -1.12 -0.78
N ARG A 301 -16.13 -1.29 -1.31
CA ARG A 301 -17.19 -2.04 -0.61
C ARG A 301 -16.89 -3.54 -0.61
N SER A 302 -16.41 -4.06 -1.75
CA SER A 302 -15.96 -5.44 -1.90
C SER A 302 -14.84 -5.77 -0.92
N ASN A 303 -13.82 -4.91 -0.84
CA ASN A 303 -12.67 -5.09 0.04
C ASN A 303 -13.07 -5.04 1.52
N GLN A 304 -13.97 -4.13 1.90
CA GLN A 304 -14.49 -4.07 3.27
C GLN A 304 -15.26 -5.35 3.64
N ALA A 305 -16.12 -5.83 2.75
CA ALA A 305 -16.89 -7.06 2.97
C ALA A 305 -15.97 -8.29 3.11
N LEU A 306 -14.98 -8.43 2.21
CA LEU A 306 -14.00 -9.51 2.28
C LEU A 306 -13.11 -9.43 3.52
N MET A 307 -12.66 -8.22 3.89
CA MET A 307 -11.85 -8.00 5.08
C MET A 307 -12.62 -8.37 6.38
N ALA A 308 -13.93 -8.12 6.42
CA ALA A 308 -14.76 -8.53 7.55
C ALA A 308 -14.75 -10.06 7.74
N LEU A 309 -14.82 -10.83 6.64
CA LEU A 309 -14.73 -12.29 6.69
C LEU A 309 -13.34 -12.76 7.15
N VAL A 310 -12.27 -12.10 6.69
CA VAL A 310 -10.90 -12.37 7.15
C VAL A 310 -10.76 -12.14 8.65
N ARG A 311 -11.28 -11.02 9.16
CA ARG A 311 -11.28 -10.72 10.61
C ARG A 311 -12.09 -11.75 11.39
N GLU A 312 -13.26 -12.16 10.90
CA GLU A 312 -14.07 -13.21 11.53
C GLU A 312 -13.30 -14.54 11.62
N ALA A 313 -12.64 -14.95 10.52
CA ALA A 313 -11.84 -16.17 10.49
C ALA A 313 -10.66 -16.10 11.48
N LEU A 314 -9.92 -14.98 11.50
CA LEU A 314 -8.82 -14.75 12.44
C LEU A 314 -9.26 -14.66 13.91
N ALA A 315 -10.48 -14.20 14.17
CA ALA A 315 -11.02 -14.14 15.52
C ALA A 315 -11.20 -15.54 16.13
N THR A 316 -11.47 -16.57 15.32
CA THR A 316 -11.60 -17.96 15.80
C THR A 316 -10.33 -18.52 16.43
N VAL A 317 -9.18 -17.95 16.08
CA VAL A 317 -7.86 -18.31 16.63
C VAL A 317 -7.28 -17.22 17.54
N GLY A 318 -8.05 -16.17 17.86
CA GLY A 318 -7.63 -15.10 18.76
C GLY A 318 -6.62 -14.11 18.16
N ALA A 319 -6.52 -14.01 16.82
CA ALA A 319 -5.63 -13.08 16.14
C ALA A 319 -6.35 -12.09 15.19
N PRO A 320 -7.48 -11.46 15.58
CA PRO A 320 -8.28 -10.62 14.68
C PRO A 320 -7.51 -9.40 14.13
N GLY A 321 -6.47 -8.94 14.85
CA GLY A 321 -5.63 -7.82 14.44
C GLY A 321 -4.49 -8.18 13.48
N ALA A 322 -4.31 -9.45 13.11
CA ALA A 322 -3.20 -9.89 12.27
C ALA A 322 -3.30 -9.41 10.82
N ALA A 323 -4.50 -9.02 10.36
CA ALA A 323 -4.71 -8.43 9.06
C ALA A 323 -5.51 -7.11 9.20
N GLN A 324 -5.09 -6.07 8.49
CA GLN A 324 -5.72 -4.75 8.50
C GLN A 324 -5.91 -4.20 7.08
N LEU A 325 -7.02 -3.49 6.86
CA LEU A 325 -7.31 -2.80 5.60
C LEU A 325 -7.16 -1.28 5.81
N VAL A 326 -6.36 -0.66 4.96
CA VAL A 326 -6.07 0.78 4.95
C VAL A 326 -7.05 1.49 4.02
N ALA A 327 -7.69 2.55 4.49
CA ALA A 327 -8.86 3.14 3.83
C ALA A 327 -8.56 4.33 2.91
N SER A 328 -7.52 5.12 3.16
CA SER A 328 -7.34 6.45 2.52
C SER A 328 -6.36 6.42 1.34
N ARG A 329 -6.49 7.37 0.41
CA ARG A 329 -5.63 7.53 -0.78
C ARG A 329 -4.26 8.10 -0.44
N GLU A 330 -4.14 8.79 0.70
CA GLU A 330 -2.94 9.51 1.11
C GLU A 330 -1.98 8.61 1.92
N ASP A 331 -2.44 7.42 2.35
CA ASP A 331 -1.68 6.53 3.25
C ASP A 331 -0.56 5.72 2.58
N VAL A 332 -0.48 5.62 1.24
CA VAL A 332 0.53 4.74 0.59
C VAL A 332 1.93 5.31 0.76
N ALA A 333 2.12 6.60 0.54
CA ALA A 333 3.44 7.21 0.68
C ALA A 333 3.94 7.06 2.12
N ASP A 334 3.08 7.31 3.10
CA ASP A 334 3.40 7.23 4.52
C ASP A 334 3.69 5.79 4.95
N LEU A 335 2.87 4.83 4.51
CA LEU A 335 3.12 3.40 4.68
C LEU A 335 4.51 2.99 4.17
N LEU A 336 4.92 3.50 3.01
CA LEU A 336 6.22 3.19 2.42
C LEU A 336 7.40 3.84 3.16
N GLN A 337 7.15 4.81 4.06
CA GLN A 337 8.15 5.40 4.95
C GLN A 337 8.22 4.72 6.33
N LEU A 338 7.32 3.79 6.67
CA LEU A 338 7.29 3.10 7.98
C LEU A 338 8.36 2.01 8.11
N GLU A 339 9.63 2.45 8.01
CA GLU A 339 10.78 1.61 8.25
C GLU A 339 10.75 1.04 9.68
N GLY A 340 10.92 -0.27 9.78
CA GLY A 340 10.95 -0.97 11.07
C GLY A 340 9.59 -1.48 11.55
N GLU A 341 8.45 -1.06 10.95
CA GLU A 341 7.13 -1.67 11.23
C GLU A 341 6.66 -2.59 10.09
N ILE A 342 7.07 -2.33 8.84
CA ILE A 342 6.76 -3.12 7.65
C ILE A 342 8.05 -3.76 7.09
N ASP A 343 8.00 -5.06 6.80
CA ASP A 343 9.18 -5.86 6.44
C ASP A 343 9.23 -6.22 4.94
N LEU A 344 8.10 -6.21 4.23
CA LEU A 344 8.03 -6.46 2.78
C LEU A 344 6.82 -5.78 2.15
N VAL A 345 7.01 -5.14 0.99
CA VAL A 345 5.93 -4.57 0.18
C VAL A 345 5.68 -5.42 -1.07
N ILE A 346 4.42 -5.69 -1.40
CA ILE A 346 4.00 -6.50 -2.54
C ILE A 346 2.97 -5.72 -3.38
N PRO A 347 3.40 -4.99 -4.43
CA PRO A 347 2.48 -4.34 -5.35
C PRO A 347 1.88 -5.35 -6.33
N ARG A 348 0.55 -5.29 -6.51
CA ARG A 348 -0.25 -6.17 -7.38
C ARG A 348 -1.22 -5.34 -8.20
N GLY A 349 -0.74 -4.81 -9.31
CA GLY A 349 -1.56 -3.94 -10.15
C GLY A 349 -0.93 -3.71 -11.51
N SER A 350 -1.09 -2.48 -12.00
CA SER A 350 -0.42 -2.00 -13.22
C SER A 350 1.11 -1.96 -13.06
N ASN A 351 1.83 -1.96 -14.18
CA ASN A 351 3.29 -1.77 -14.18
C ASN A 351 3.65 -0.39 -13.58
N ASP A 352 2.83 0.62 -13.83
CA ASP A 352 2.99 1.97 -13.28
C ASP A 352 2.88 1.98 -11.75
N LEU A 353 1.91 1.24 -11.17
CA LEU A 353 1.82 1.06 -9.72
C LEU A 353 3.08 0.40 -9.16
N VAL A 354 3.51 -0.71 -9.75
CA VAL A 354 4.69 -1.46 -9.28
C VAL A 354 5.92 -0.56 -9.30
N ARG A 355 6.12 0.19 -10.38
CA ARG A 355 7.24 1.11 -10.54
C ARG A 355 7.17 2.26 -9.53
N THR A 356 6.00 2.87 -9.36
CA THR A 356 5.79 3.96 -8.38
C THR A 356 6.12 3.49 -6.97
N VAL A 357 5.63 2.31 -6.58
CA VAL A 357 5.93 1.71 -5.27
C VAL A 357 7.42 1.42 -5.12
N GLN A 358 8.09 0.88 -6.15
CA GLN A 358 9.55 0.65 -6.13
C GLN A 358 10.36 1.95 -6.01
N GLU A 359 9.93 3.03 -6.65
CA GLU A 359 10.61 4.33 -6.59
C GLU A 359 10.40 5.04 -5.23
N GLN A 360 9.23 4.85 -4.60
CA GLN A 360 8.88 5.43 -3.31
C GLN A 360 9.41 4.63 -2.11
N ALA A 361 9.43 3.29 -2.20
CA ALA A 361 9.89 2.38 -1.16
C ALA A 361 11.42 2.29 -1.16
N ARG A 362 12.09 3.26 -0.50
CA ARG A 362 13.56 3.30 -0.46
C ARG A 362 14.17 2.36 0.57
N ALA A 363 13.50 2.17 1.71
CA ALA A 363 14.02 1.40 2.84
C ALA A 363 13.45 -0.03 2.91
N ILE A 364 12.20 -0.24 2.46
CA ILE A 364 11.49 -1.51 2.59
C ILE A 364 11.67 -2.34 1.31
N PRO A 365 12.05 -3.63 1.39
CA PRO A 365 12.14 -4.49 0.21
C PRO A 365 10.79 -4.58 -0.53
N VAL A 366 10.84 -4.55 -1.86
CA VAL A 366 9.65 -4.67 -2.73
C VAL A 366 9.71 -5.97 -3.54
N LEU A 367 8.69 -6.81 -3.39
CA LEU A 367 8.50 -8.03 -4.18
C LEU A 367 7.47 -7.80 -5.28
N GLY A 368 7.93 -7.51 -6.48
CA GLY A 368 7.09 -7.36 -7.66
C GLY A 368 7.92 -7.35 -8.94
N HIS A 369 7.28 -7.64 -10.07
CA HIS A 369 7.88 -7.51 -11.38
C HIS A 369 7.20 -6.35 -12.11
N ALA A 370 7.98 -5.37 -12.57
CA ALA A 370 7.45 -4.21 -13.31
C ALA A 370 7.17 -4.54 -14.79
N GLU A 371 7.72 -5.65 -15.31
CA GLU A 371 7.63 -6.02 -16.72
C GLU A 371 7.41 -7.53 -16.90
N GLY A 372 6.67 -7.89 -17.95
CA GLY A 372 6.27 -9.27 -18.27
C GLY A 372 6.49 -9.58 -19.75
N ILE A 373 7.71 -9.37 -20.26
CA ILE A 373 8.02 -9.60 -21.68
C ILE A 373 8.39 -11.08 -21.88
N CYS A 374 7.38 -11.91 -22.12
CA CYS A 374 7.58 -13.33 -22.36
C CYS A 374 7.90 -13.62 -23.82
N HIS A 375 8.88 -14.50 -24.02
CA HIS A 375 9.33 -14.95 -25.33
C HIS A 375 9.05 -16.44 -25.51
N ALA A 376 8.65 -16.83 -26.71
CA ALA A 376 8.63 -18.23 -27.13
C ALA A 376 9.57 -18.39 -28.33
N PHE A 377 10.36 -19.44 -28.35
CA PHE A 377 11.26 -19.77 -29.46
C PHE A 377 10.83 -21.08 -30.11
N ILE A 378 10.55 -21.03 -31.41
CA ILE A 378 10.28 -22.22 -32.23
C ILE A 378 11.59 -22.64 -32.89
N ASP A 379 12.16 -23.71 -32.35
CA ASP A 379 13.40 -24.34 -32.81
C ASP A 379 13.22 -25.13 -34.12
N CYS A 380 14.31 -25.47 -34.81
CA CYS A 380 14.28 -26.27 -36.03
C CYS A 380 13.70 -27.68 -35.85
N ASP A 381 13.82 -28.26 -34.66
CA ASP A 381 13.31 -29.59 -34.35
C ASP A 381 11.90 -29.56 -33.71
N ALA A 382 11.22 -28.40 -33.72
CA ALA A 382 9.91 -28.25 -33.11
C ALA A 382 8.81 -29.00 -33.88
N ASP A 383 7.99 -29.73 -33.13
CA ASP A 383 6.77 -30.37 -33.64
C ASP A 383 5.76 -29.30 -34.13
N PRO A 384 5.35 -29.33 -35.41
CA PRO A 384 4.43 -28.36 -36.01
C PRO A 384 3.13 -28.14 -35.24
N ASP A 385 2.47 -29.21 -34.84
CA ASP A 385 1.13 -29.17 -34.25
C ASP A 385 1.20 -28.65 -32.81
N LYS A 386 2.24 -29.07 -32.07
CA LYS A 386 2.51 -28.55 -30.72
C LYS A 386 2.86 -27.07 -30.75
N ALA A 387 3.70 -26.64 -31.71
CA ALA A 387 4.11 -25.25 -31.82
C ALA A 387 2.91 -24.31 -32.00
N VAL A 388 1.99 -24.64 -32.90
CA VAL A 388 0.76 -23.85 -33.11
C VAL A 388 -0.08 -23.81 -31.84
N LYS A 389 -0.32 -24.95 -31.19
CA LYS A 389 -1.15 -25.02 -29.98
C LYS A 389 -0.56 -24.21 -28.83
N LEU A 390 0.74 -24.33 -28.56
CA LEU A 390 1.42 -23.64 -27.47
C LEU A 390 1.49 -22.13 -27.70
N VAL A 391 1.75 -21.68 -28.93
CA VAL A 391 1.79 -20.24 -29.25
C VAL A 391 0.41 -19.60 -29.09
N LEU A 392 -0.64 -20.30 -29.53
CA LEU A 392 -2.02 -19.82 -29.37
C LEU A 392 -2.41 -19.73 -27.91
N ASP A 393 -2.11 -20.77 -27.12
CA ASP A 393 -2.40 -20.79 -25.69
C ASP A 393 -1.69 -19.63 -24.98
N ALA A 394 -0.37 -19.54 -25.17
CA ALA A 394 0.48 -18.53 -24.54
C ALA A 394 0.07 -17.09 -24.89
N LYS A 395 -0.56 -16.84 -26.06
CA LYS A 395 -1.00 -15.49 -26.45
C LYS A 395 -2.47 -15.21 -26.17
N CYS A 396 -3.35 -16.17 -26.43
CA CYS A 396 -4.78 -15.94 -26.56
C CYS A 396 -5.59 -16.38 -25.34
N ASP A 397 -5.03 -17.18 -24.42
CA ASP A 397 -5.75 -17.63 -23.23
C ASP A 397 -6.16 -16.44 -22.34
N TYR A 398 -5.16 -15.68 -21.88
CA TYR A 398 -5.39 -14.43 -21.14
C TYR A 398 -4.42 -13.33 -21.58
N PRO A 399 -4.72 -12.59 -22.68
CA PRO A 399 -3.78 -11.64 -23.30
C PRO A 399 -3.31 -10.50 -22.39
N SER A 400 -4.08 -10.19 -21.33
CA SER A 400 -3.76 -9.14 -20.36
C SER A 400 -2.94 -9.63 -19.16
N ALA A 401 -2.53 -10.91 -19.17
CA ALA A 401 -1.65 -11.50 -18.18
C ALA A 401 -0.20 -11.05 -18.40
N CYS A 402 0.56 -10.93 -17.32
CA CYS A 402 1.99 -10.59 -17.37
C CYS A 402 2.88 -11.73 -17.92
N ASN A 403 2.36 -12.95 -18.01
CA ASN A 403 3.05 -14.10 -18.58
C ASN A 403 2.61 -14.40 -20.02
N ALA A 404 1.76 -13.56 -20.61
CA ALA A 404 1.31 -13.72 -21.98
C ALA A 404 2.49 -13.55 -22.95
N LEU A 405 2.51 -14.34 -24.01
CA LEU A 405 3.52 -14.25 -25.06
C LEU A 405 3.51 -12.87 -25.71
N GLU A 406 4.65 -12.20 -25.75
CA GLU A 406 4.78 -10.91 -26.46
C GLU A 406 5.67 -11.01 -27.69
N THR A 407 6.72 -11.82 -27.61
CA THR A 407 7.68 -11.98 -28.70
C THR A 407 7.82 -13.45 -29.08
N LEU A 408 7.46 -13.78 -30.32
CA LEU A 408 7.69 -15.07 -30.93
C LEU A 408 8.99 -15.03 -31.76
N LEU A 409 9.94 -15.88 -31.40
CA LEU A 409 11.19 -16.09 -32.12
C LEU A 409 11.08 -17.38 -32.93
N ILE A 410 11.48 -17.35 -34.20
CA ILE A 410 11.34 -18.49 -35.12
C ILE A 410 12.69 -18.77 -35.77
N HIS A 411 13.12 -20.02 -35.76
CA HIS A 411 14.34 -20.44 -36.46
C HIS A 411 14.21 -20.26 -37.98
N GLU A 412 15.30 -19.90 -38.66
CA GLU A 412 15.28 -19.62 -40.10
C GLU A 412 14.85 -20.82 -40.95
N ASP A 413 15.23 -22.04 -40.55
CA ASP A 413 14.87 -23.26 -41.28
C ASP A 413 13.37 -23.56 -41.19
N ILE A 414 12.76 -23.30 -40.03
CA ILE A 414 11.30 -23.41 -39.84
C ILE A 414 10.58 -22.41 -40.75
N PHE A 415 11.09 -21.18 -40.81
CA PHE A 415 10.56 -20.13 -41.67
C PHE A 415 10.62 -20.52 -43.16
N ARG A 416 11.72 -21.14 -43.61
CA ARG A 416 11.93 -21.49 -45.02
C ARG A 416 11.26 -22.79 -45.47
N GLY A 417 11.18 -23.80 -44.60
CA GLY A 417 10.93 -25.18 -45.05
C GLY A 417 9.68 -25.88 -44.52
N SER A 418 9.11 -25.45 -43.38
CA SER A 418 8.23 -26.33 -42.60
C SER A 418 6.71 -26.04 -42.72
N GLY A 419 6.31 -24.91 -43.30
CA GLY A 419 4.91 -24.45 -43.29
C GLY A 419 4.37 -24.05 -41.90
N VAL A 420 5.08 -24.36 -40.82
CA VAL A 420 4.73 -24.03 -39.42
C VAL A 420 4.57 -22.54 -39.23
N PHE A 421 5.49 -21.73 -39.79
CA PHE A 421 5.40 -20.26 -39.76
C PHE A 421 4.05 -19.78 -40.28
N THR A 422 3.64 -20.26 -41.45
CA THR A 422 2.36 -19.91 -42.07
C THR A 422 1.18 -20.37 -41.21
N SER A 423 1.20 -21.60 -40.70
CA SER A 423 0.15 -22.13 -39.83
C SER A 423 -0.01 -21.33 -38.54
N VAL A 424 1.10 -20.96 -37.90
CA VAL A 424 1.10 -20.13 -36.68
C VAL A 424 0.52 -18.74 -36.97
N CYS A 425 0.99 -18.06 -38.03
CA CYS A 425 0.49 -16.75 -38.41
C CYS A 425 -1.00 -16.77 -38.74
N GLN A 426 -1.47 -17.76 -39.52
CA GLN A 426 -2.89 -17.91 -39.85
C GLN A 426 -3.74 -18.21 -38.62
N ALA A 427 -3.23 -19.01 -37.68
CA ALA A 427 -3.95 -19.32 -36.46
C ALA A 427 -4.09 -18.08 -35.55
N LEU A 428 -3.02 -17.30 -35.41
CA LEU A 428 -3.03 -16.03 -34.68
C LEU A 428 -3.97 -15.01 -35.30
N GLN A 429 -3.93 -14.84 -36.63
CA GLN A 429 -4.83 -13.92 -37.34
C GLN A 429 -6.30 -14.33 -37.21
N ARG A 430 -6.62 -15.63 -37.27
CA ARG A 430 -7.99 -16.13 -37.04
C ARG A 430 -8.52 -15.82 -35.63
N ARG A 431 -7.63 -15.66 -34.66
CA ARG A 431 -7.96 -15.23 -33.28
C ARG A 431 -7.95 -13.71 -33.12
N GLY A 432 -7.78 -12.95 -34.20
CA GLY A 432 -7.74 -11.48 -34.18
C GLY A 432 -6.43 -10.90 -33.65
N VAL A 433 -5.36 -11.70 -33.55
CA VAL A 433 -4.06 -11.22 -33.09
C VAL A 433 -3.38 -10.40 -34.18
N ARG A 434 -3.04 -9.15 -33.86
CA ARG A 434 -2.22 -8.30 -34.72
C ARG A 434 -0.76 -8.75 -34.66
N ILE A 435 -0.18 -9.08 -35.80
CA ILE A 435 1.22 -9.49 -35.89
C ILE A 435 2.06 -8.27 -36.27
N ASN A 436 3.15 -8.03 -35.56
CA ASN A 436 4.17 -7.03 -35.92
C ASN A 436 5.48 -7.76 -36.27
N ALA A 437 6.09 -7.42 -37.41
CA ALA A 437 7.31 -8.06 -37.87
C ALA A 437 8.56 -7.44 -37.22
N GLY A 438 9.49 -8.28 -36.76
CA GLY A 438 10.86 -7.86 -36.49
C GLY A 438 11.62 -7.49 -37.76
N PRO A 439 12.80 -6.87 -37.66
CA PRO A 439 13.47 -6.22 -38.79
C PRO A 439 13.93 -7.27 -39.81
N ARG A 440 14.37 -8.42 -39.31
CA ARG A 440 14.76 -9.56 -40.14
C ARG A 440 13.57 -10.19 -40.85
N LEU A 441 12.46 -10.42 -40.16
CA LEU A 441 11.25 -10.96 -40.79
C LEU A 441 10.73 -10.00 -41.87
N ALA A 442 10.73 -8.69 -41.60
CA ALA A 442 10.34 -7.68 -42.58
C ALA A 442 11.26 -7.68 -43.81
N SER A 443 12.57 -7.86 -43.64
CA SER A 443 13.51 -7.97 -44.78
C SER A 443 13.32 -9.23 -45.63
N LEU A 444 12.74 -10.28 -45.05
CA LEU A 444 12.51 -11.57 -45.72
C LEU A 444 11.14 -11.64 -46.42
N LEU A 445 10.23 -10.72 -46.15
CA LEU A 445 8.88 -10.70 -46.72
C LEU A 445 8.72 -9.53 -47.69
N THR A 446 8.22 -9.80 -48.90
CA THR A 446 7.89 -8.75 -49.87
C THR A 446 6.68 -7.92 -49.44
N PHE A 447 5.70 -8.57 -48.81
CA PHE A 447 4.53 -7.95 -48.18
C PHE A 447 4.36 -8.58 -46.80
N GLY A 448 4.71 -7.82 -45.76
CA GLY A 448 4.73 -8.30 -44.38
C GLY A 448 3.84 -7.48 -43.44
N PRO A 449 3.59 -7.98 -42.23
CA PRO A 449 2.97 -7.20 -41.17
C PRO A 449 3.77 -5.92 -40.87
N PRO A 450 3.15 -4.90 -40.24
CA PRO A 450 3.85 -3.67 -39.89
C PRO A 450 5.08 -3.95 -39.03
N LEU A 451 6.13 -3.16 -39.23
CA LEU A 451 7.36 -3.27 -38.46
C LEU A 451 7.06 -3.02 -36.97
N ALA A 452 7.61 -3.86 -36.10
CA ALA A 452 7.55 -3.61 -34.67
C ALA A 452 8.32 -2.33 -34.34
N THR A 453 7.69 -1.42 -33.60
CA THR A 453 8.28 -0.14 -33.17
C THR A 453 9.40 -0.34 -32.14
N ASN A 454 9.33 -1.37 -31.30
CA ASN A 454 10.38 -1.77 -30.36
C ASN A 454 10.15 -3.21 -29.86
N PHE A 455 11.21 -3.92 -29.46
CA PHE A 455 11.17 -5.29 -28.94
C PHE A 455 11.03 -5.35 -27.40
N LYS A 456 11.02 -4.19 -26.73
CA LYS A 456 11.00 -4.06 -25.26
C LYS A 456 9.65 -3.62 -24.67
N TYR A 457 8.54 -3.68 -25.42
CA TYR A 457 7.23 -3.31 -24.87
C TYR A 457 6.38 -4.54 -24.55
N VAL A 458 5.71 -4.47 -23.40
CA VAL A 458 4.60 -5.37 -23.07
C VAL A 458 3.35 -4.84 -23.79
N LEU A 459 2.74 -5.63 -24.68
CA LEU A 459 1.59 -5.19 -25.47
C LEU A 459 0.26 -5.45 -24.74
N LEU A 460 0.22 -6.41 -23.79
CA LEU A 460 -0.92 -6.76 -22.92
C LEU A 460 -2.28 -6.81 -23.65
N SER A 461 -2.24 -7.23 -24.91
CA SER A 461 -3.37 -7.22 -25.85
C SER A 461 -3.20 -8.33 -26.88
N LEU A 462 -4.16 -8.51 -27.78
CA LEU A 462 -4.07 -9.43 -28.91
C LEU A 462 -3.11 -8.87 -29.99
N CYS A 463 -1.84 -8.73 -29.63
CA CYS A 463 -0.77 -8.24 -30.50
C CYS A 463 0.53 -8.98 -30.18
N VAL A 464 1.26 -9.49 -31.17
CA VAL A 464 2.51 -10.25 -30.96
C VAL A 464 3.59 -9.80 -31.93
N CYS A 465 4.81 -9.66 -31.44
CA CYS A 465 5.98 -9.41 -32.27
C CYS A 465 6.57 -10.73 -32.75
N VAL A 466 6.82 -10.88 -34.06
CA VAL A 466 7.42 -12.09 -34.63
C VAL A 466 8.77 -11.76 -35.24
N CYS A 467 9.82 -12.40 -34.77
CA CYS A 467 11.18 -12.26 -35.27
C CYS A 467 11.70 -13.59 -35.82
N VAL A 468 12.41 -13.54 -36.94
CA VAL A 468 13.23 -14.66 -37.40
C VAL A 468 14.61 -14.51 -36.77
N CYS A 469 15.09 -15.57 -36.13
CA CYS A 469 16.41 -15.64 -35.54
C CYS A 469 17.30 -16.54 -36.38
N VAL A 470 18.57 -16.15 -36.52
CA VAL A 470 19.64 -17.10 -36.85
C VAL A 470 20.37 -17.35 -35.57
N CYS A 471 20.07 -18.49 -34.97
CA CYS A 471 21.05 -19.08 -34.09
C CYS A 471 22.16 -19.59 -34.99
N VAL A 472 23.38 -19.13 -34.71
CA VAL A 472 24.57 -19.91 -34.99
C VAL A 472 24.40 -21.17 -34.17
N CYS A 473 23.74 -22.19 -34.73
CA CYS A 473 23.83 -23.52 -34.18
C CYS A 473 25.32 -23.82 -34.16
N ALA A 474 25.91 -23.80 -32.96
CA ALA A 474 27.20 -24.37 -32.71
C ALA A 474 27.08 -25.85 -33.09
N ARG A 475 27.46 -26.17 -34.33
CA ARG A 475 27.85 -27.52 -34.71
C ARG A 475 29.27 -27.75 -34.23
#